data_AF-A0A2E0X0R3-F1
#
_entry.id   AF-A0A2E0X0R3-F1
#
_cell.length_a   1.000
_cell.length_b   1.000
_cell.length_c   1.000
_cell.angle_alpha   90.00
_cell.angle_beta   90.00
_cell.angle_gamma   90.00
#
_symmetry.space_group_name_H-M   'P 1'
#
loop_
_entity.id
_entity.type
_entity.pdbx_description
1 polymer ?
#
loop_
_entity_poly.entity_id
_entity_poly.type
_entity_poly.pdbx_seq_one_letter_code
_entity_poly.pdbx_strand_id
1 'polypeptide(L)'
;MACRGVHFALTDEQRSQLLAIVESQGDVIGFIQEDIEEQWDTEWLCETDKAWDAIHRCLTDGTLSDDDSTPFHWCVLNGAQMYVGDDYIVSFVDASNVKQVSDAIAPLSESEFRVRYNAIDPQDYGMPLSDGDFEYTWSYFTALRDLFGRAANADRSVLFSVDQ
;
A
#
# COMPACT_ATOMS: atom_id res chain seq x y z
N MET A 1 -10.60 -7.81 -10.13
CA MET A 1 -9.15 -7.62 -10.32
C MET A 1 -8.40 -8.94 -10.22
N ALA A 2 -7.37 -9.13 -11.05
CA ALA A 2 -6.43 -10.26 -10.95
C ALA A 2 -5.16 -9.88 -10.18
N CYS A 3 -4.83 -8.58 -10.22
CA CYS A 3 -3.72 -7.88 -9.58
C CYS A 3 -3.67 -8.11 -8.07
N ARG A 4 -2.51 -8.50 -7.54
CA ARG A 4 -2.31 -8.74 -6.10
C ARG A 4 -1.33 -7.74 -5.52
N GLY A 5 -1.80 -6.91 -4.60
CA GLY A 5 -0.97 -5.90 -3.95
C GLY A 5 -0.14 -6.46 -2.81
N VAL A 6 1.12 -6.04 -2.73
CA VAL A 6 2.04 -6.40 -1.62
C VAL A 6 2.77 -5.16 -1.13
N HIS A 7 2.94 -5.07 0.19
CA HIS A 7 3.70 -4.02 0.86
C HIS A 7 4.96 -4.59 1.51
N PHE A 8 6.07 -3.90 1.37
CA PHE A 8 7.38 -4.28 1.91
C PHE A 8 7.96 -3.14 2.74
N ALA A 9 8.32 -3.42 3.99
CA ALA A 9 9.04 -2.52 4.87
C ALA A 9 10.55 -2.67 4.65
N LEU A 10 11.11 -1.81 3.80
CA LEU A 10 12.48 -1.90 3.31
C LEU A 10 13.49 -1.54 4.40
N THR A 11 14.64 -2.22 4.40
CA THR A 11 15.82 -1.77 5.14
C THR A 11 16.40 -0.49 4.53
N ASP A 12 17.29 0.18 5.25
CA ASP A 12 18.01 1.35 4.72
C ASP A 12 18.88 1.00 3.49
N GLU A 13 19.44 -0.21 3.45
CA GLU A 13 20.19 -0.71 2.30
C GLU A 13 19.28 -0.90 1.08
N GLN A 14 18.17 -1.62 1.23
CA GLN A 14 17.20 -1.85 0.14
C GLN A 14 16.63 -0.52 -0.38
N ARG A 15 16.27 0.39 0.54
CA ARG A 15 15.83 1.74 0.21
C ARG A 15 16.90 2.49 -0.62
N SER A 16 18.15 2.47 -0.17
CA SER A 16 19.24 3.18 -0.85
C SER A 16 19.49 2.62 -2.24
N GLN A 17 19.41 1.29 -2.40
CA GLN A 17 19.53 0.62 -3.70
C GLN A 17 18.36 1.00 -4.62
N LEU A 18 17.12 0.94 -4.14
CA LEU A 18 15.94 1.36 -4.91
C LEU A 18 16.09 2.78 -5.43
N LEU A 19 16.43 3.74 -4.56
CA LEU A 19 16.59 5.14 -4.94
C LEU A 19 17.72 5.35 -5.98
N ALA A 20 18.84 4.63 -5.84
CA ALA A 20 19.94 4.68 -6.80
C ALA A 20 19.53 4.12 -8.17
N ILE A 21 18.77 3.02 -8.19
CA ILE A 21 18.25 2.42 -9.43
C ILE A 21 17.31 3.41 -10.12
N VAL A 22 16.36 4.00 -9.38
CA VAL A 22 15.45 5.03 -9.89
C VAL A 22 16.21 6.23 -10.47
N GLU A 23 17.20 6.76 -9.74
CA GLU A 23 18.02 7.90 -10.19
C GLU A 23 18.78 7.57 -11.49
N SER A 24 19.29 6.34 -11.61
CA SER A 24 20.01 5.87 -12.79
C SER A 24 19.11 5.41 -13.95
N GLN A 25 17.78 5.46 -13.79
CA GLN A 25 16.80 4.88 -14.73
C GLN A 25 17.06 3.38 -15.00
N GLY A 26 17.43 2.64 -13.96
CA GLY A 26 17.66 1.21 -14.01
C GLY A 26 16.39 0.37 -13.96
N ASP A 27 16.57 -0.94 -13.87
CA ASP A 27 15.47 -1.91 -13.82
C ASP A 27 14.87 -2.01 -12.41
N VAL A 28 13.89 -1.14 -12.13
CA VAL A 28 13.19 -1.08 -10.83
C VAL A 28 12.37 -2.36 -10.58
N ILE A 29 11.71 -2.88 -11.62
CA ILE A 29 10.86 -4.07 -11.48
C ILE A 29 11.72 -5.32 -11.25
N GLY A 30 12.82 -5.47 -12.00
CA GLY A 30 13.78 -6.55 -11.77
C GLY A 30 14.32 -6.55 -10.34
N PHE A 31 14.70 -5.38 -9.81
CA PHE A 31 15.14 -5.25 -8.41
C PHE A 31 14.04 -5.62 -7.40
N ILE A 32 12.80 -5.19 -7.62
CA ILE A 32 11.70 -5.55 -6.73
C ILE A 32 11.49 -7.07 -6.75
N GLN A 33 11.46 -7.68 -7.93
CA GLN A 33 11.22 -9.12 -8.06
C GLN A 33 12.38 -9.95 -7.46
N GLU A 34 13.61 -9.67 -7.88
CA GLU A 34 14.78 -10.50 -7.55
C GLU A 34 15.36 -10.21 -6.16
N ASP A 35 15.35 -8.95 -5.71
CA ASP A 35 16.02 -8.55 -4.47
C ASP A 35 15.05 -8.28 -3.30
N ILE A 36 13.76 -8.04 -3.56
CA ILE A 36 12.76 -7.79 -2.50
C ILE A 36 11.79 -8.98 -2.39
N GLU A 37 11.10 -9.33 -3.47
CA GLU A 37 10.06 -10.36 -3.47
C GLU A 37 10.64 -11.76 -3.26
N GLU A 38 11.74 -12.14 -3.92
CA GLU A 38 12.34 -13.48 -3.71
C GLU A 38 12.75 -13.75 -2.26
N GLN A 39 13.12 -12.72 -1.48
CA GLN A 39 13.45 -12.90 -0.06
C GLN A 39 12.22 -13.27 0.77
N TRP A 40 11.05 -12.75 0.39
CA TRP A 40 9.76 -12.98 1.02
C TRP A 40 9.80 -12.92 2.55
N ASP A 41 10.41 -11.85 3.08
CA ASP A 41 10.57 -11.63 4.52
C ASP A 41 9.21 -11.38 5.20
N THR A 42 8.57 -12.47 5.63
CA THR A 42 7.23 -12.47 6.24
C THR A 42 7.08 -11.57 7.47
N GLU A 43 8.17 -11.15 8.12
CA GLU A 43 8.11 -10.20 9.23
C GLU A 43 7.88 -8.76 8.73
N TRP A 44 8.47 -8.44 7.58
CA TRP A 44 8.57 -7.12 6.98
C TRP A 44 7.78 -6.98 5.67
N LEU A 45 6.85 -7.89 5.39
CA LEU A 45 5.89 -7.76 4.31
C LEU A 45 4.44 -7.90 4.78
N CYS A 46 3.52 -7.39 3.97
CA CYS A 46 2.10 -7.61 4.09
C CYS A 46 1.49 -7.72 2.69
N GLU A 47 0.96 -8.90 2.38
CA GLU A 47 0.07 -9.03 1.23
C GLU A 47 -1.26 -8.35 1.55
N THR A 48 -1.79 -7.60 0.58
CA THR A 48 -3.17 -7.08 0.62
C THR A 48 -4.04 -7.74 -0.45
N ASP A 49 -3.48 -8.69 -1.22
CA ASP A 49 -4.14 -9.47 -2.27
C ASP A 49 -4.99 -8.56 -3.17
N LYS A 50 -6.31 -8.73 -3.24
CA LYS A 50 -7.19 -7.88 -4.06
C LYS A 50 -7.85 -6.75 -3.27
N ALA A 51 -7.59 -6.69 -1.97
CA ALA A 51 -8.19 -5.72 -1.08
C ALA A 51 -7.57 -4.33 -1.20
N TRP A 52 -6.36 -4.18 -1.76
CA TRP A 52 -5.65 -2.89 -1.84
C TRP A 52 -6.51 -1.76 -2.42
N ASP A 53 -7.32 -2.03 -3.43
CA ASP A 53 -8.21 -1.04 -4.07
C ASP A 53 -9.27 -0.55 -3.06
N ALA A 54 -10.03 -1.48 -2.48
CA ALA A 54 -11.02 -1.14 -1.46
C ALA A 54 -10.40 -0.47 -0.23
N ILE A 55 -9.21 -0.91 0.19
CA ILE A 55 -8.47 -0.30 1.29
C ILE A 55 -8.14 1.15 0.93
N HIS A 56 -7.58 1.41 -0.24
CA HIS A 56 -7.25 2.76 -0.69
C HIS A 56 -8.50 3.65 -0.69
N ARG A 57 -9.57 3.22 -1.36
CA ARG A 57 -10.85 3.95 -1.41
C ARG A 57 -11.44 4.22 -0.03
N CYS A 58 -11.35 3.27 0.91
CA CYS A 58 -11.81 3.47 2.28
C CYS A 58 -10.97 4.52 3.03
N LEU A 59 -9.68 4.62 2.76
CA LEU A 59 -8.80 5.57 3.45
C LEU A 59 -8.92 6.99 2.87
N THR A 60 -9.29 7.11 1.60
CA THR A 60 -9.35 8.36 0.83
C THR A 60 -10.79 8.87 0.66
N ASP A 61 -11.13 9.38 -0.53
CA ASP A 61 -12.42 9.96 -0.89
C ASP A 61 -13.39 8.94 -1.54
N GLY A 62 -13.03 7.65 -1.54
CA GLY A 62 -13.79 6.58 -2.19
C GLY A 62 -13.36 6.28 -3.63
N THR A 63 -12.38 7.01 -4.17
CA THR A 63 -11.85 6.85 -5.54
C THR A 63 -10.40 6.38 -5.54
N LEU A 64 -9.88 6.04 -6.73
CA LEU A 64 -8.45 5.78 -6.97
C LEU A 64 -7.72 7.04 -7.47
N SER A 65 -8.18 8.24 -7.10
CA SER A 65 -7.62 9.48 -7.62
C SER A 65 -6.24 9.83 -7.03
N ASP A 66 -5.44 10.54 -7.83
CA ASP A 66 -4.07 10.95 -7.47
C ASP A 66 -4.02 12.28 -6.67
N ASP A 67 -5.16 12.86 -6.30
CA ASP A 67 -5.25 14.32 -6.12
C ASP A 67 -4.86 14.84 -4.73
N ASP A 68 -4.62 13.96 -3.75
CA ASP A 68 -4.35 14.37 -2.37
C ASP A 68 -3.09 13.73 -1.77
N SER A 69 -2.30 14.56 -1.10
CA SER A 69 -1.05 14.18 -0.40
C SER A 69 -1.26 14.14 1.11
N THR A 70 -2.22 13.33 1.55
CA THR A 70 -2.43 13.06 2.98
C THR A 70 -1.85 11.71 3.37
N PRO A 71 -1.56 11.47 4.67
CA PRO A 71 -1.07 10.17 5.13
C PRO A 71 -1.98 8.99 4.77
N PHE A 72 -3.29 9.22 4.59
CA PHE A 72 -4.20 8.16 4.14
C PHE A 72 -3.96 7.74 2.69
N HIS A 73 -3.65 8.69 1.81
CA HIS A 73 -3.42 8.40 0.40
C HIS A 73 -2.18 7.53 0.25
N TRP A 74 -1.08 7.90 0.93
CA TRP A 74 0.20 7.20 0.94
C TRP A 74 0.16 5.76 1.45
N CYS A 75 -0.91 5.34 2.12
CA CYS A 75 -0.99 3.99 2.69
C CYS A 75 -0.93 2.90 1.60
N VAL A 76 -1.48 3.18 0.41
CA VAL A 76 -1.50 2.24 -0.72
C VAL A 76 -0.94 2.89 -1.99
N LEU A 77 -1.52 4.00 -2.42
CA LEU A 77 -1.12 4.71 -3.64
C LEU A 77 -0.50 6.07 -3.27
N ASN A 78 -0.21 6.90 -4.27
CA ASN A 78 0.11 8.32 -4.09
C ASN A 78 1.34 8.65 -3.21
N GLY A 79 2.10 7.65 -2.77
CA GLY A 79 3.50 7.82 -2.40
C GLY A 79 4.34 8.23 -3.61
N ALA A 80 5.63 8.41 -3.41
CA ALA A 80 6.54 8.70 -4.50
C ALA A 80 6.55 7.52 -5.49
N GLN A 81 6.25 7.80 -6.76
CA GLN A 81 6.20 6.78 -7.80
C GLN A 81 7.62 6.41 -8.22
N MET A 82 7.97 5.13 -8.06
CA MET A 82 9.33 4.63 -8.34
C MET A 82 9.46 4.03 -9.73
N TYR A 83 8.36 3.80 -10.43
CA TYR A 83 8.32 3.17 -11.74
C TYR A 83 7.47 3.99 -12.72
N VAL A 84 7.86 3.98 -13.99
CA VAL A 84 7.13 4.62 -15.09
C VAL A 84 6.82 3.56 -16.15
N GLY A 85 5.59 3.07 -16.12
CA GLY A 85 5.05 2.07 -17.04
C GLY A 85 3.56 1.85 -16.75
N ASP A 86 2.92 1.00 -17.54
CA ASP A 86 1.49 0.67 -17.43
C ASP A 86 1.23 -0.74 -16.89
N ASP A 87 2.28 -1.51 -16.64
CA ASP A 87 2.25 -2.90 -16.19
C ASP A 87 2.44 -3.08 -14.68
N TYR A 88 2.91 -2.04 -13.98
CA TYR A 88 3.05 -2.03 -12.53
C TYR A 88 2.72 -0.68 -11.92
N ILE A 89 2.18 -0.71 -10.70
CA ILE A 89 2.20 0.44 -9.80
C ILE A 89 3.25 0.17 -8.72
N VAL A 90 4.14 1.14 -8.51
CA VAL A 90 5.17 1.09 -7.47
C VAL A 90 5.15 2.38 -6.65
N SER A 91 4.50 2.32 -5.49
CA SER A 91 4.33 3.48 -4.61
C SER A 91 5.24 3.38 -3.39
N PHE A 92 6.08 4.38 -3.17
CA PHE A 92 7.06 4.40 -2.09
C PHE A 92 6.77 5.49 -1.06
N VAL A 93 6.85 5.12 0.21
CA VAL A 93 6.69 6.00 1.36
C VAL A 93 7.96 5.97 2.19
N ASP A 94 8.64 7.11 2.33
CA ASP A 94 9.84 7.18 3.16
C ASP A 94 9.50 7.02 4.65
N ALA A 95 10.50 6.67 5.47
CA ALA A 95 10.32 6.39 6.89
C ALA A 95 9.64 7.51 7.68
N SER A 96 9.85 8.78 7.33
CA SER A 96 9.20 9.90 8.03
C SER A 96 7.70 9.99 7.70
N ASN A 97 7.34 9.69 6.45
CA ASN A 97 5.95 9.61 6.02
C ASN A 97 5.27 8.33 6.52
N VAL A 98 5.99 7.19 6.61
CA VAL A 98 5.47 5.94 7.22
C VAL A 98 4.97 6.16 8.64
N LYS A 99 5.67 6.97 9.45
CA LYS A 99 5.22 7.35 10.79
C LYS A 99 3.89 8.11 10.75
N GLN A 100 3.77 9.08 9.83
CA GLN A 100 2.52 9.83 9.66
C GLN A 100 1.37 8.93 9.19
N VAL A 101 1.64 7.98 8.28
CA VAL A 101 0.63 6.99 7.85
C VAL A 101 0.20 6.15 9.04
N SER A 102 1.16 5.57 9.76
CA SER A 102 0.92 4.74 10.95
C SER A 102 0.04 5.47 11.97
N ASP A 103 0.39 6.71 12.31
CA ASP A 103 -0.37 7.54 13.25
C ASP A 103 -1.79 7.83 12.76
N ALA A 104 -1.98 8.03 11.45
CA ALA A 104 -3.27 8.34 10.86
C ALA A 104 -4.21 7.11 10.79
N ILE A 105 -3.68 5.92 10.48
CA ILE A 105 -4.49 4.69 10.30
C ILE A 105 -4.69 3.93 11.61
N ALA A 106 -3.80 4.10 12.60
CA ALA A 106 -3.87 3.46 13.91
C ALA A 106 -5.24 3.60 14.62
N PRO A 107 -5.85 4.80 14.70
CA PRO A 107 -7.09 4.98 15.47
C PRO A 107 -8.35 4.47 14.77
N LEU A 108 -8.29 4.10 13.48
CA LEU A 108 -9.48 3.72 12.73
C LEU A 108 -10.10 2.43 13.29
N SER A 109 -11.32 2.56 13.82
CA SER A 109 -12.13 1.43 14.25
C SER A 109 -12.77 0.71 13.07
N GLU A 110 -13.14 -0.55 13.27
CA GLU A 110 -13.88 -1.34 12.27
C GLU A 110 -15.18 -0.66 11.86
N SER A 111 -15.89 -0.05 12.81
CA SER A 111 -17.14 0.67 12.54
C SER A 111 -16.93 1.92 11.68
N GLU A 112 -15.86 2.68 11.91
CA GLU A 112 -15.53 3.84 11.09
C GLU A 112 -15.11 3.40 9.69
N PHE A 113 -14.26 2.37 9.60
CA PHE A 113 -13.84 1.79 8.32
C PHE A 113 -15.04 1.25 7.54
N ARG A 114 -16.02 0.63 8.21
CA ARG A 114 -17.28 0.16 7.59
C ARG A 114 -18.10 1.29 7.01
N VAL A 115 -18.20 2.42 7.71
CA VAL A 115 -18.91 3.60 7.19
C VAL A 115 -18.24 4.09 5.90
N ARG A 116 -16.91 4.13 5.84
CA ARG A 116 -16.16 4.53 4.65
C ARG A 116 -16.32 3.53 3.51
N TYR A 117 -16.23 2.24 3.79
CA TYR A 117 -16.48 1.18 2.82
C TYR A 117 -17.87 1.27 2.18
N ASN A 118 -18.91 1.48 3.00
CA ASN A 118 -20.29 1.62 2.52
C ASN A 118 -20.51 2.90 1.68
N ALA A 119 -19.57 3.85 1.70
CA ALA A 119 -19.64 5.09 0.93
C ALA A 119 -18.97 4.98 -0.46
N ILE A 120 -18.26 3.89 -0.75
CA ILE A 120 -17.66 3.62 -2.05
C ILE A 120 -18.76 3.52 -3.12
N ASP A 121 -18.51 4.04 -4.32
CA ASP A 121 -19.41 3.80 -5.46
C ASP A 121 -19.20 2.36 -5.98
N PRO A 122 -20.20 1.45 -5.87
CA PRO A 122 -20.06 0.07 -6.35
C PRO A 122 -19.87 -0.03 -7.86
N GLN A 123 -20.31 0.96 -8.65
CA GLN A 123 -20.09 0.96 -10.10
C GLN A 123 -18.62 1.24 -10.42
N ASP A 124 -18.02 2.20 -9.72
CA ASP A 124 -16.60 2.55 -9.91
C ASP A 124 -15.67 1.49 -9.31
N TYR A 125 -16.04 0.90 -8.17
CA TYR A 125 -15.30 -0.22 -7.56
C TYR A 125 -15.40 -1.52 -8.38
N GLY A 126 -16.43 -1.66 -9.21
CA GLY A 126 -16.58 -2.79 -10.13
C GLY A 126 -17.06 -4.10 -9.49
N MET A 127 -17.45 -4.09 -8.22
CA MET A 127 -18.07 -5.23 -7.54
C MET A 127 -19.06 -4.82 -6.44
N PRO A 128 -19.99 -5.70 -6.03
CA PRO A 128 -20.98 -5.37 -5.01
C PRO A 128 -20.35 -5.17 -3.63
N LEU A 129 -20.75 -4.09 -2.95
CA LEU A 129 -20.41 -3.88 -1.54
C LEU A 129 -21.20 -4.86 -0.68
N SER A 130 -20.52 -5.88 -0.14
CA SER A 130 -21.14 -6.97 0.62
C SER A 130 -20.45 -7.15 1.97
N ASP A 131 -21.12 -7.79 2.93
CA ASP A 131 -20.52 -8.08 4.23
C ASP A 131 -19.25 -8.93 4.10
N GLY A 132 -19.25 -9.94 3.22
CA GLY A 132 -18.09 -10.80 3.01
C GLY A 132 -16.91 -10.08 2.37
N ASP A 133 -17.19 -9.15 1.44
CA ASP A 133 -16.14 -8.32 0.84
C ASP A 133 -15.57 -7.33 1.86
N PHE A 134 -16.44 -6.70 2.68
CA PHE A 134 -15.99 -5.86 3.78
C PHE A 134 -15.11 -6.62 4.80
N GLU A 135 -15.55 -7.80 5.26
CA GLU A 135 -14.79 -8.62 6.22
C GLU A 135 -13.41 -8.98 5.64
N TYR A 136 -13.35 -9.31 4.36
CA TYR A 136 -12.12 -9.56 3.63
C TYR A 136 -11.23 -8.31 3.59
N THR A 137 -11.75 -7.15 3.16
CA THR A 137 -11.01 -5.87 3.13
C THR A 137 -10.49 -5.48 4.50
N TRP A 138 -11.33 -5.58 5.54
CA TRP A 138 -10.98 -5.23 6.92
C TRP A 138 -9.87 -6.10 7.48
N SER A 139 -9.88 -7.40 7.17
CA SER A 139 -8.83 -8.33 7.60
C SER A 139 -7.45 -7.94 7.03
N TYR A 140 -7.38 -7.61 5.74
CA TYR A 140 -6.15 -7.15 5.10
C TYR A 140 -5.72 -5.76 5.55
N PHE A 141 -6.67 -4.84 5.77
CA PHE A 141 -6.35 -3.53 6.33
C PHE A 141 -5.75 -3.65 7.75
N THR A 142 -6.26 -4.58 8.56
CA THR A 142 -5.70 -4.82 9.91
C THR A 142 -4.26 -5.30 9.83
N ALA A 143 -3.96 -6.23 8.93
CA ALA A 143 -2.59 -6.70 8.71
C ALA A 143 -1.67 -5.59 8.17
N LEU A 144 -2.18 -4.77 7.24
CA LEU A 144 -1.45 -3.62 6.70
C LEU A 144 -1.13 -2.59 7.77
N ARG A 145 -2.09 -2.30 8.66
CA ARG A 145 -1.89 -1.43 9.82
C ARG A 145 -0.80 -1.96 10.74
N ASP A 146 -0.76 -3.26 10.98
CA ASP A 146 0.30 -3.88 11.79
C ASP A 146 1.67 -3.73 11.11
N LEU A 147 1.76 -3.87 9.78
CA LEU A 147 2.99 -3.63 9.03
C LEU A 147 3.46 -2.18 9.18
N PHE A 148 2.60 -1.19 8.93
CA PHE A 148 2.95 0.23 9.08
C PHE A 148 3.37 0.56 10.52
N GLY A 149 2.72 -0.03 11.52
CA GLY A 149 3.11 0.10 12.92
C GLY A 149 4.52 -0.45 13.20
N ARG A 150 4.85 -1.64 12.68
CA ARG A 150 6.21 -2.21 12.79
C ARG A 150 7.24 -1.36 12.06
N ALA A 151 6.95 -0.96 10.82
CA ALA A 151 7.84 -0.16 9.99
C ALA A 151 8.13 1.21 10.63
N ALA A 152 7.12 1.88 11.16
CA ALA A 152 7.27 3.16 11.86
C ALA A 152 8.17 3.04 13.11
N ASN A 153 8.03 1.96 13.88
CA ASN A 153 8.85 1.70 15.07
C ASN A 153 10.31 1.35 14.73
N ALA A 154 10.54 0.77 13.55
CA ALA A 154 11.86 0.36 13.09
C ALA A 154 12.51 1.37 12.14
N ASP A 155 11.92 2.57 11.98
CA ASP A 155 12.41 3.63 11.08
C ASP A 155 12.54 3.17 9.61
N ARG A 156 11.67 2.26 9.15
CA ARG A 156 11.68 1.73 7.79
C ARG A 156 10.74 2.46 6.85
N SER A 157 11.14 2.58 5.59
CA SER A 157 10.27 2.97 4.48
C SER A 157 9.36 1.81 4.06
N VAL A 158 8.22 2.11 3.44
CA VAL A 158 7.31 1.10 2.88
C VAL A 158 7.20 1.26 1.37
N LEU A 159 7.30 0.15 0.65
CA LEU A 159 7.09 0.04 -0.79
C LEU A 159 5.82 -0.78 -1.04
N PHE A 160 4.90 -0.27 -1.84
CA PHE A 160 3.78 -1.01 -2.39
C PHE A 160 4.07 -1.39 -3.84
N SER A 161 3.86 -2.66 -4.22
CA SER A 161 3.90 -3.14 -5.60
C SER A 161 2.60 -3.88 -5.95
N VAL A 162 2.16 -3.72 -7.20
CA VAL A 162 1.07 -4.49 -7.79
C VAL A 162 1.23 -4.55 -9.31
N ASP A 163 1.00 -5.72 -9.89
CA ASP A 163 0.95 -5.97 -11.33
C ASP A 163 -0.40 -5.52 -11.92
N GLN A 164 -0.42 -4.85 -13.08
CA GLN A 164 -1.63 -4.34 -13.74
C GLN A 164 -2.06 -5.16 -14.96
#